data_AF-A0A136HHU5-F1
#
_entry.id   AF-A0A136HHU5-F1
#
_cell.length_a   1.000
_cell.length_b   1.000
_cell.length_c   1.000
_cell.angle_alpha   90.00
_cell.angle_beta   90.00
_cell.angle_gamma   90.00
#
_symmetry.space_group_name_H-M   'P 1'
#
loop_
_entity.id
_entity.type
_entity.pdbx_description
1 polymer ?
#
loop_
_entity_poly.entity_id
_entity_poly.type
_entity_poly.pdbx_seq_one_letter_code
_entity_poly.pdbx_strand_id
1 'polypeptide(L)'
;MRSAILTAALLLSTHANADKWDFMVCDAFTDSAEKRQCISKAKAKIHKERTQAELLKKSEERLAAEKQRHKSSTSSSVVYSKKCKDNFTCWVNEKSNMLEDMDAKIACSKAIQMHAKYQHKWSGMKYPRFYRPTSGMHPLTVGYGGDNIMFQNGFGVWQPHSYLCWYDYLQNSIISVSVIPGKGRH
;
A
#
# COMPACT_ATOMS: atom_id res chain seq x y z
N MET A 1 18.33 -11.25 19.22
CA MET A 1 18.32 -9.78 19.40
C MET A 1 19.65 -9.16 19.84
N ARG A 2 20.65 -9.91 20.34
CA ARG A 2 21.96 -9.33 20.73
C ARG A 2 22.91 -8.98 19.57
N SER A 3 22.68 -9.53 18.38
CA SER A 3 23.59 -9.38 17.23
C SER A 3 23.43 -8.05 16.45
N ALA A 4 22.24 -7.45 16.45
CA ALA A 4 21.97 -6.18 15.76
C ALA A 4 22.49 -4.93 16.53
N ILE A 5 22.61 -5.04 17.86
CA ILE A 5 23.07 -3.92 18.71
C ILE A 5 24.59 -3.71 18.55
N LEU A 6 25.35 -4.79 18.38
CA LEU A 6 26.81 -4.74 18.15
C LEU A 6 27.17 -4.13 16.78
N THR A 7 26.35 -4.35 15.75
CA THR A 7 26.60 -3.82 14.40
C THR A 7 26.35 -2.31 14.32
N ALA A 8 25.33 -1.79 15.00
CA ALA A 8 25.08 -0.36 15.05
C ALA A 8 26.16 0.42 15.81
N ALA A 9 26.70 -0.16 16.89
CA ALA A 9 27.77 0.46 17.69
C ALA A 9 29.11 0.57 16.94
N LEU A 10 29.45 -0.42 16.09
CA LEU A 10 30.65 -0.35 15.22
C LEU A 10 30.49 0.66 14.07
N LEU A 11 29.27 0.88 13.56
CA LEU A 11 29.03 1.88 12.52
C LEU A 11 29.11 3.31 13.08
N LEU A 12 28.64 3.55 14.31
CA LEU A 12 28.73 4.87 14.94
C LEU A 12 30.19 5.27 15.26
N SER A 13 31.05 4.33 15.65
CA SER A 13 32.47 4.62 15.95
C SER A 13 33.31 4.93 14.71
N THR A 14 32.94 4.40 13.54
CA THR A 14 33.64 4.69 12.28
C THR A 14 33.34 6.08 11.73
N HIS A 15 32.13 6.61 11.94
CA HIS A 15 31.76 7.95 11.46
C HIS A 15 32.41 9.06 12.31
N ALA A 16 32.50 8.88 13.63
CA ALA A 16 33.18 9.83 14.51
C ALA A 16 34.69 9.94 14.23
N ASN A 17 35.32 8.84 13.78
CA ASN A 17 36.72 8.85 13.38
C ASN A 17 36.95 9.50 12.00
N ALA A 18 36.02 9.39 11.06
CA ALA A 18 36.13 10.01 9.74
C ALA A 18 36.12 11.54 9.81
N ASP A 19 35.24 12.12 10.64
CA ASP A 19 35.15 13.58 10.85
C ASP A 19 36.46 14.17 11.40
N LYS A 20 37.21 13.39 12.18
CA LYS A 20 38.49 13.82 12.77
C LYS A 20 39.58 14.00 11.71
N TRP A 21 39.61 13.14 10.68
CA TRP A 21 40.61 13.24 9.61
C TRP A 21 40.39 14.46 8.71
N ASP A 22 39.14 14.81 8.41
CA ASP A 22 38.80 15.99 7.60
C ASP A 22 39.24 17.31 8.28
N PHE A 23 39.22 17.37 9.62
CA PHE A 23 39.77 18.53 10.35
C PHE A 23 41.30 18.49 10.51
N MET A 24 41.91 17.31 10.68
CA MET A 24 43.37 17.18 10.75
C MET A 24 44.07 17.63 9.47
N VAL A 25 43.44 17.43 8.30
CA VAL A 25 43.94 17.96 7.03
C VAL A 25 44.00 19.49 7.03
N CYS A 26 43.06 20.15 7.73
CA CYS A 26 43.07 21.61 7.84
C CYS A 26 44.15 22.14 8.79
N ASP A 27 44.69 21.32 9.69
CA ASP A 27 45.78 21.72 10.59
C ASP A 27 47.14 21.81 9.90
N ALA A 28 47.29 21.22 8.71
CA ALA A 28 48.50 21.30 7.90
C ALA A 28 48.72 22.67 7.22
N PHE A 29 47.69 23.53 7.18
CA PHE A 29 47.80 24.87 6.60
C PHE A 29 48.45 25.83 7.60
N THR A 30 49.54 26.47 7.18
CA THR A 30 50.25 27.50 7.95
C THR A 30 49.59 28.87 7.85
N ASP A 31 48.88 29.15 6.74
CA ASP A 31 48.13 30.39 6.58
C ASP A 31 46.76 30.33 7.29
N SER A 32 46.46 31.40 8.05
CA SER A 32 45.26 31.46 8.88
C SER A 32 43.96 31.63 8.08
N ALA A 33 44.01 32.24 6.89
CA ALA A 33 42.85 32.41 6.03
C ALA A 33 42.51 31.10 5.29
N GLU A 34 43.52 30.41 4.75
CA GLU A 34 43.37 29.09 4.13
C GLU A 34 42.84 28.06 5.12
N LYS A 35 43.37 28.06 6.36
CA LYS A 35 42.88 27.18 7.44
C LYS A 35 41.40 27.41 7.75
N ARG A 36 40.94 28.66 7.85
CA ARG A 36 39.51 28.98 8.08
C ARG A 36 38.63 28.51 6.91
N GLN A 37 39.10 28.70 5.68
CA GLN A 37 38.38 28.25 4.49
C GLN A 37 38.27 26.71 4.43
N CYS A 38 39.34 26.00 4.77
CA CYS A 38 39.34 24.54 4.88
C CYS A 38 38.32 24.05 5.92
N ILE A 39 38.35 24.61 7.13
CA ILE A 39 37.42 24.25 8.21
C ILE A 39 35.96 24.52 7.82
N SER A 40 35.70 25.64 7.14
CA SER A 40 34.35 25.98 6.65
C SER A 40 33.83 24.94 5.65
N LYS A 41 34.68 24.55 4.68
CA LYS A 41 34.34 23.52 3.69
C LYS A 41 34.13 22.15 4.32
N ALA A 42 34.99 21.75 5.26
CA ALA A 42 34.86 20.49 6.00
C ALA A 42 33.54 20.45 6.79
N LYS A 43 33.19 21.53 7.51
CA LYS A 43 31.91 21.65 8.21
C LYS A 43 30.71 21.55 7.27
N ALA A 44 30.76 22.22 6.12
CA ALA A 44 29.67 22.18 5.14
C ALA A 44 29.48 20.77 4.55
N LYS A 45 30.57 20.06 4.26
CA LYS A 45 30.56 18.67 3.79
C LYS A 45 29.92 17.74 4.83
N ILE A 46 30.42 17.78 6.07
CA ILE A 46 29.89 16.97 7.19
C ILE A 46 28.40 17.24 7.41
N HIS A 47 27.98 18.51 7.37
CA HIS A 47 26.58 18.85 7.52
C HIS A 47 25.71 18.26 6.41
N LYS A 48 26.14 18.39 5.15
CA LYS A 48 25.44 17.84 3.98
C LYS A 48 25.29 16.32 4.07
N GLU A 49 26.35 15.61 4.45
CA GLU A 49 26.34 14.14 4.60
C GLU A 49 25.43 13.70 5.74
N ARG A 50 25.44 14.40 6.88
CA ARG A 50 24.52 14.12 8.00
C ARG A 50 23.07 14.32 7.61
N THR A 51 22.75 15.40 6.90
CA THR A 51 21.38 15.64 6.42
C THR A 51 20.92 14.55 5.43
N GLN A 52 21.80 14.11 4.53
CA GLN A 52 21.48 13.01 3.62
C GLN A 52 21.24 11.69 4.37
N ALA A 53 22.08 11.36 5.35
CA ALA A 53 21.91 10.16 6.17
C ALA A 53 20.60 10.19 6.97
N GLU A 54 20.21 11.35 7.51
CA GLU A 54 18.96 11.51 8.25
C GLU A 54 17.73 11.34 7.33
N LEU A 55 17.79 11.90 6.11
CA LEU A 55 16.73 11.71 5.12
C LEU A 55 16.58 10.25 4.70
N LEU A 56 17.69 9.54 4.48
CA LEU A 56 17.68 8.12 4.17
C LEU A 56 17.06 7.30 5.31
N LYS A 57 17.51 7.53 6.54
CA LYS A 57 16.95 6.86 7.73
C LYS A 57 15.45 7.10 7.86
N LYS A 58 15.00 8.34 7.69
CA LYS A 58 13.57 8.70 7.72
C LYS A 58 12.78 8.05 6.59
N SER A 59 13.37 7.87 5.41
CA SER A 59 12.74 7.18 4.28
C SER A 59 12.60 5.68 4.54
N GLU A 60 13.60 5.05 5.14
CA GLU A 60 13.58 3.63 5.52
C GLU A 60 12.56 3.36 6.63
N GLU A 61 12.49 4.25 7.65
CA GLU A 61 11.48 4.19 8.70
C GLU A 61 10.05 4.31 8.13
N ARG A 62 9.84 5.19 7.15
CA ARG A 62 8.55 5.32 6.45
C ARG A 62 8.20 4.06 5.67
N LEU A 63 9.15 3.50 4.91
CA LEU A 63 8.98 2.25 4.19
C LEU A 63 8.70 1.07 5.14
N ALA A 64 9.35 1.03 6.29
CA ALA A 64 9.11 0.01 7.32
C ALA A 64 7.72 0.17 7.95
N ALA A 65 7.31 1.40 8.28
CA ALA A 65 5.98 1.69 8.80
C ALA A 65 4.87 1.36 7.79
N GLU A 66 5.09 1.61 6.50
CA GLU A 66 4.16 1.26 5.42
C GLU A 66 4.05 -0.26 5.24
N LYS A 67 5.18 -0.99 5.27
CA LYS A 67 5.16 -2.47 5.30
C LYS A 67 4.44 -3.02 6.52
N GLN A 68 4.57 -2.39 7.69
CA GLN A 68 3.82 -2.77 8.89
C GLN A 68 2.33 -2.49 8.75
N ARG A 69 1.94 -1.34 8.18
CA ARG A 69 0.53 -1.02 7.87
C ARG A 69 -0.10 -2.04 6.93
N HIS A 70 0.62 -2.41 5.86
CA HIS A 70 0.17 -3.45 4.94
C HIS A 70 0.03 -4.82 5.64
N LYS A 71 0.95 -5.20 6.53
CA LYS A 71 0.83 -6.44 7.32
C LYS A 71 -0.32 -6.42 8.34
N SER A 72 -0.61 -5.27 8.96
CA SER A 72 -1.77 -5.13 9.86
C SER A 72 -3.12 -5.08 9.14
N SER A 73 -3.15 -4.72 7.85
CA SER A 73 -4.35 -4.88 7.01
C SER A 73 -4.53 -6.31 6.47
N THR A 74 -3.57 -7.21 6.70
CA THR A 74 -3.65 -8.64 6.34
C THR A 74 -3.85 -9.53 7.57
N SER A 75 -4.40 -9.01 8.67
CA SER A 75 -4.76 -9.82 9.84
C SER A 75 -6.24 -9.73 10.24
N SER A 76 -7.14 -9.61 9.26
CA SER A 76 -8.48 -10.17 9.43
C SER A 76 -8.38 -11.64 9.08
N SER A 77 -8.05 -12.47 10.07
CA SER A 77 -8.17 -13.92 9.93
C SER A 77 -9.66 -14.25 9.79
N VAL A 78 -10.16 -14.18 8.56
CA VAL A 78 -11.44 -14.81 8.23
C VAL A 78 -11.29 -16.26 8.67
N VAL A 79 -12.14 -16.70 9.61
CA VAL A 79 -12.19 -18.07 10.10
C VAL A 79 -12.49 -18.94 8.89
N TYR A 80 -11.40 -19.44 8.32
CA TYR A 80 -11.44 -20.29 7.18
C TYR A 80 -11.66 -21.71 7.68
N SER A 81 -12.86 -22.21 7.43
CA SER A 81 -13.16 -23.63 7.57
C SER A 81 -12.24 -24.39 6.61
N LYS A 82 -11.29 -25.17 7.15
CA LYS A 82 -10.43 -26.07 6.34
C LYS A 82 -11.25 -27.07 5.51
N LYS A 83 -12.55 -27.23 5.76
CA LYS A 83 -13.40 -28.26 5.14
C LYS A 83 -13.79 -27.95 3.70
N CYS A 84 -13.94 -26.68 3.32
CA CYS A 84 -14.44 -26.30 2.00
C CYS A 84 -13.36 -25.71 1.07
N LYS A 85 -12.08 -26.07 1.24
CA LYS A 85 -10.99 -25.41 0.51
C LYS A 85 -11.10 -25.47 -1.00
N ASP A 86 -11.45 -26.64 -1.47
CA ASP A 86 -11.32 -26.99 -2.88
C ASP A 86 -12.69 -27.07 -3.57
N ASN A 87 -13.76 -26.75 -2.84
CA ASN A 87 -15.12 -26.86 -3.33
C ASN A 87 -15.86 -25.53 -3.11
N PHE A 88 -15.96 -24.78 -4.21
CA PHE A 88 -16.67 -23.52 -4.26
C PHE A 88 -18.14 -23.65 -3.78
N THR A 89 -18.84 -24.72 -4.16
CA THR A 89 -20.23 -24.99 -3.74
C THR A 89 -20.31 -25.30 -2.24
N CYS A 90 -19.35 -26.04 -1.68
CA CYS A 90 -19.22 -26.27 -0.24
C CYS A 90 -19.03 -24.94 0.49
N TRP A 91 -18.13 -24.10 -0.03
CA TRP A 91 -17.82 -22.80 0.54
C TRP A 91 -19.05 -21.87 0.50
N VAL A 92 -19.81 -21.84 -0.61
CA VAL A 92 -21.07 -21.08 -0.73
C VAL A 92 -22.14 -21.56 0.24
N ASN A 93 -22.31 -22.87 0.37
CA ASN A 93 -23.34 -23.43 1.23
C ASN A 93 -23.00 -23.28 2.72
N GLU A 94 -21.74 -23.41 3.10
CA GLU A 94 -21.27 -23.14 4.48
C GLU A 94 -21.37 -21.65 4.81
N LYS A 95 -20.97 -20.79 3.88
CA LYS A 95 -21.20 -19.34 3.92
C LYS A 95 -22.59 -18.98 3.37
N SER A 96 -23.64 -19.70 3.76
CA SER A 96 -25.03 -19.47 3.32
C SER A 96 -25.49 -18.00 3.45
N ASN A 97 -24.80 -17.20 4.27
CA ASN A 97 -24.91 -15.74 4.33
C ASN A 97 -23.82 -15.00 3.52
N MET A 98 -23.50 -15.43 2.30
CA MET A 98 -22.53 -14.73 1.43
C MET A 98 -23.01 -13.31 1.05
N LEU A 99 -24.31 -13.08 1.17
CA LEU A 99 -24.93 -11.75 1.15
C LEU A 99 -24.48 -10.84 2.32
N GLU A 100 -23.79 -11.35 3.34
CA GLU A 100 -23.32 -10.60 4.50
C GLU A 100 -21.81 -10.42 4.54
N ASP A 101 -21.08 -10.74 3.45
CA ASP A 101 -19.65 -10.49 3.44
C ASP A 101 -19.34 -9.00 3.26
N MET A 102 -19.35 -8.30 4.40
CA MET A 102 -19.18 -6.85 4.47
C MET A 102 -17.77 -6.43 4.06
N ASP A 103 -16.75 -7.24 4.32
CA ASP A 103 -15.35 -6.90 4.02
C ASP A 103 -15.11 -6.82 2.51
N ALA A 104 -15.46 -7.86 1.76
CA ALA A 104 -15.32 -7.83 0.29
C ALA A 104 -16.19 -6.73 -0.33
N LYS A 105 -17.42 -6.51 0.18
CA LYS A 105 -18.29 -5.44 -0.30
C LYS A 105 -17.72 -4.05 -0.08
N ILE A 106 -17.18 -3.78 1.11
CA ILE A 106 -16.55 -2.49 1.44
C ILE A 106 -15.31 -2.29 0.56
N ALA A 107 -14.45 -3.31 0.47
CA ALA A 107 -13.23 -3.27 -0.34
C ALA A 107 -13.55 -3.01 -1.82
N CYS A 108 -14.43 -3.82 -2.42
CA CYS A 108 -14.83 -3.67 -3.81
C CYS A 108 -15.54 -2.33 -4.06
N SER A 109 -16.43 -1.89 -3.16
CA SER A 109 -17.13 -0.60 -3.32
C SER A 109 -16.13 0.54 -3.40
N LYS A 110 -15.17 0.57 -2.48
CA LYS A 110 -14.12 1.59 -2.47
C LYS A 110 -13.28 1.53 -3.75
N ALA A 111 -12.85 0.34 -4.16
CA ALA A 111 -12.02 0.19 -5.35
C ALA A 111 -12.75 0.62 -6.63
N ILE A 112 -14.02 0.25 -6.80
CA ILE A 112 -14.86 0.69 -7.93
C ILE A 112 -14.99 2.22 -7.96
N GLN A 113 -15.24 2.85 -6.82
CA GLN A 113 -15.40 4.30 -6.72
C GLN A 113 -14.14 5.07 -7.14
N MET A 114 -12.95 4.50 -6.91
CA MET A 114 -11.67 5.11 -7.31
C MET A 114 -11.49 5.20 -8.84
N HIS A 115 -12.30 4.50 -9.64
CA HIS A 115 -12.28 4.66 -11.10
C HIS A 115 -13.00 5.92 -11.58
N ALA A 116 -13.74 6.62 -10.73
CA ALA A 116 -14.36 7.87 -11.09
C ALA A 116 -13.33 8.98 -11.25
N LYS A 117 -13.31 9.65 -12.40
CA LYS A 117 -12.44 10.82 -12.64
C LYS A 117 -12.88 12.07 -11.85
N TYR A 118 -14.18 12.18 -11.59
CA TYR A 118 -14.79 13.31 -10.90
C TYR A 118 -15.62 12.79 -9.73
N GLN A 119 -16.95 12.88 -9.83
CA GLN A 119 -17.87 12.38 -8.82
C GLN A 119 -18.45 11.02 -9.22
N HIS A 120 -18.88 10.26 -8.21
CA HIS A 120 -19.63 9.03 -8.38
C HIS A 120 -20.88 9.05 -7.51
N LYS A 121 -21.89 8.27 -7.91
CA LYS A 121 -23.05 7.99 -7.06
C LYS A 121 -23.61 6.62 -7.36
N TRP A 122 -24.19 5.98 -6.35
CA TRP A 122 -24.96 4.75 -6.53
C TRP A 122 -26.40 5.11 -6.92
N SER A 123 -26.94 4.50 -7.97
CA SER A 123 -28.31 4.72 -8.47
C SER A 123 -29.37 3.93 -7.68
N GLY A 124 -29.02 3.43 -6.47
CA GLY A 124 -29.89 2.69 -5.57
C GLY A 124 -29.21 2.39 -4.22
N MET A 125 -29.93 1.77 -3.29
CA MET A 125 -29.47 1.53 -1.90
C MET A 125 -28.40 0.44 -1.74
N LYS A 126 -27.88 -0.14 -2.84
CA LYS A 126 -27.12 -1.38 -2.81
C LYS A 126 -25.69 -1.20 -3.35
N TYR A 127 -24.74 -1.43 -2.44
CA TYR A 127 -23.32 -1.80 -2.63
C TYR A 127 -23.10 -2.83 -3.75
N PRO A 128 -21.84 -3.11 -4.19
CA PRO A 128 -21.54 -4.16 -5.14
C PRO A 128 -22.35 -5.42 -4.87
N ARG A 129 -23.20 -5.76 -5.84
CA ARG A 129 -24.04 -6.95 -5.75
C ARG A 129 -23.19 -8.15 -6.12
N PHE A 130 -23.51 -9.27 -5.51
CA PHE A 130 -22.99 -10.54 -5.95
C PHE A 130 -23.59 -10.80 -7.34
N TYR A 131 -22.75 -10.75 -8.37
CA TYR A 131 -23.11 -11.37 -9.63
C TYR A 131 -22.71 -12.83 -9.48
N ARG A 132 -23.58 -13.74 -9.97
CA ARG A 132 -23.44 -15.20 -9.86
C ARG A 132 -21.97 -15.60 -9.72
N PRO A 133 -21.60 -16.30 -8.65
CA PRO A 133 -20.22 -16.59 -8.42
C PRO A 133 -19.78 -17.60 -9.46
N THR A 134 -19.14 -17.09 -10.48
CA THR A 134 -18.33 -17.92 -11.34
C THR A 134 -17.07 -18.20 -10.55
N SER A 135 -16.77 -19.47 -10.30
CA SER A 135 -15.44 -19.83 -9.82
C SER A 135 -14.42 -19.14 -10.73
N GLY A 136 -13.61 -18.24 -10.17
CA GLY A 136 -12.46 -17.71 -10.88
C GLY A 136 -11.44 -18.82 -11.14
N MET A 137 -10.20 -18.46 -11.44
CA MET A 137 -9.10 -19.43 -11.58
C MET A 137 -8.87 -20.28 -10.31
N HIS A 138 -9.42 -19.88 -9.16
CA HIS A 138 -9.34 -20.57 -7.87
C HIS A 138 -10.72 -20.66 -7.18
N PRO A 139 -11.05 -21.74 -6.44
CA PRO A 139 -12.32 -21.93 -5.71
C PRO A 139 -12.63 -20.90 -4.61
N LEU A 140 -11.73 -19.94 -4.37
CA LEU A 140 -11.87 -18.89 -3.35
C LEU A 140 -11.75 -17.49 -3.94
N THR A 141 -11.85 -17.41 -5.26
CA THR A 141 -11.92 -16.15 -5.99
C THR A 141 -13.37 -15.91 -6.41
N VAL A 142 -13.93 -14.77 -5.99
CA VAL A 142 -15.33 -14.42 -6.20
C VAL A 142 -15.45 -13.11 -6.95
N GLY A 143 -16.34 -13.09 -7.95
CA GLY A 143 -16.70 -11.88 -8.67
C GLY A 143 -17.89 -11.14 -8.05
N TYR A 144 -17.71 -9.85 -7.79
CA TYR A 144 -18.74 -8.91 -7.35
C TYR A 144 -19.05 -7.94 -8.48
N GLY A 145 -20.27 -7.95 -9.02
CA GLY A 145 -20.60 -7.20 -10.22
C GLY A 145 -22.01 -6.61 -10.23
N GLY A 146 -22.19 -5.57 -11.04
CA GLY A 146 -23.46 -4.88 -11.18
C GLY A 146 -23.37 -3.63 -12.04
N ASP A 147 -24.47 -2.87 -12.09
CA ASP A 147 -24.68 -1.73 -12.98
C ASP A 147 -25.28 -0.49 -12.26
N ASN A 148 -25.31 -0.53 -10.93
CA ASN A 148 -25.93 0.50 -10.10
C ASN A 148 -25.02 1.71 -9.82
N ILE A 149 -23.93 1.93 -10.56
CA ILE A 149 -23.03 3.05 -10.32
C ILE A 149 -23.05 4.02 -11.49
N MET A 150 -23.04 5.31 -11.15
CA MET A 150 -23.01 6.41 -12.10
C MET A 150 -21.75 7.23 -11.84
N PHE A 151 -21.00 7.55 -12.90
CA PHE A 151 -19.88 8.49 -12.83
C PHE A 151 -20.23 9.78 -13.54
N GLN A 152 -19.78 10.90 -12.97
CA GLN A 152 -19.92 12.21 -13.55
C GLN A 152 -18.78 12.48 -14.53
N ASN A 153 -19.08 13.06 -15.68
CA ASN A 153 -18.07 13.58 -16.60
C ASN A 153 -17.70 15.04 -16.27
N GLY A 154 -16.75 15.62 -17.02
CA GLY A 154 -16.29 17.00 -16.81
C GLY A 154 -17.33 18.09 -17.09
N PHE A 155 -18.51 17.73 -17.62
CA PHE A 155 -19.63 18.63 -17.89
C PHE A 155 -20.79 18.44 -16.90
N GLY A 156 -20.59 17.65 -15.84
CA GLY A 156 -21.60 17.42 -14.83
C GLY A 156 -22.64 16.34 -15.18
N VAL A 157 -22.53 15.69 -16.34
CA VAL A 157 -23.47 14.67 -16.81
C VAL A 157 -23.15 13.32 -16.15
N TRP A 158 -24.18 12.66 -15.62
CA TRP A 158 -24.07 11.33 -15.00
C TRP A 158 -24.21 10.22 -16.04
N GLN A 159 -23.24 9.31 -16.09
CA GLN A 159 -23.22 8.17 -17.01
C GLN A 159 -23.24 6.85 -16.24
N PRO A 160 -24.11 5.89 -16.60
CA PRO A 160 -24.15 4.58 -15.97
C PRO A 160 -22.90 3.78 -16.32
N HIS A 161 -22.43 2.97 -15.38
CA HIS A 161 -21.31 2.06 -15.56
C HIS A 161 -21.66 0.68 -15.01
N SER A 162 -21.17 -0.33 -15.70
CA SER A 162 -21.08 -1.69 -15.17
C SER A 162 -19.72 -1.93 -14.55
N TYR A 163 -19.69 -2.69 -13.47
CA TYR A 163 -18.48 -3.01 -12.74
C TYR A 163 -18.39 -4.51 -12.46
N LEU A 164 -17.15 -4.98 -12.31
CA LEU A 164 -16.79 -6.31 -11.83
C LEU A 164 -15.54 -6.19 -10.96
N CYS A 165 -15.60 -6.72 -9.75
CA CYS A 165 -14.50 -6.78 -8.79
C CYS A 165 -14.22 -8.23 -8.43
N TRP A 166 -13.00 -8.71 -8.66
CA TRP A 166 -12.57 -10.04 -8.25
C TRP A 166 -11.88 -9.97 -6.89
N TYR A 167 -12.38 -10.74 -5.94
CA TYR A 167 -11.88 -10.79 -4.57
C TYR A 167 -11.29 -12.16 -4.25
N ASP A 168 -10.10 -12.20 -3.65
CA ASP A 168 -9.45 -13.41 -3.14
C ASP A 168 -9.71 -13.55 -1.64
N TYR A 169 -10.43 -14.59 -1.24
CA TYR A 169 -10.70 -14.91 0.15
C TYR A 169 -9.53 -15.56 0.90
N LEU A 170 -8.53 -16.09 0.19
CA LEU A 170 -7.31 -16.59 0.83
C LEU A 170 -6.41 -15.44 1.25
N GLN A 171 -6.24 -14.46 0.37
CA GLN A 171 -5.37 -13.31 0.60
C GLN A 171 -6.11 -12.12 1.24
N ASN A 172 -7.43 -12.20 1.33
CA ASN A 172 -8.31 -11.14 1.80
C ASN A 172 -8.05 -9.82 1.04
N SER A 173 -7.97 -9.91 -0.29
CA SER A 173 -7.52 -8.83 -1.15
C SER A 173 -8.26 -8.78 -2.48
N ILE A 174 -8.25 -7.61 -3.12
CA ILE A 174 -8.81 -7.43 -4.46
C ILE A 174 -7.75 -7.88 -5.48
N ILE A 175 -8.13 -8.79 -6.37
CA ILE A 175 -7.29 -9.25 -7.47
C ILE A 175 -7.36 -8.25 -8.63
N SER A 176 -8.57 -7.86 -9.02
CA SER A 176 -8.78 -6.93 -10.14
C SER A 176 -10.15 -6.26 -10.08
N VAL A 177 -10.23 -5.07 -10.67
CA VAL A 177 -11.48 -4.32 -10.83
C VAL A 177 -11.59 -3.85 -12.28
N SER A 178 -12.76 -4.04 -12.86
CA SER A 178 -13.12 -3.54 -14.19
C SER A 178 -14.37 -2.69 -14.06
N VAL A 179 -14.35 -1.51 -14.68
CA VAL A 179 -15.49 -0.60 -14.75
C VAL A 179 -15.63 -0.12 -16.19
N ILE A 180 -16.79 -0.34 -16.80
CA ILE A 180 -17.04 -0.10 -18.22
C ILE A 180 -18.26 0.83 -18.34
N PRO A 181 -18.20 1.91 -19.13
CA PRO A 181 -19.34 2.78 -19.35
C PRO A 181 -20.47 2.06 -20.10
N GLY A 182 -21.71 2.39 -19.74
CA GLY A 182 -22.92 1.76 -20.24
C GLY A 182 -23.58 0.82 -19.24
N LYS A 183 -24.80 0.38 -19.56
CA LYS A 183 -25.47 -0.71 -18.83
C LYS A 183 -25.06 -2.04 -19.44
N GLY A 184 -24.47 -2.92 -18.65
CA GLY A 184 -24.21 -4.30 -19.04
C GLY A 184 -25.51 -5.00 -19.40
N ARG A 185 -25.55 -5.65 -20.57
CA ARG A 185 -26.58 -6.65 -20.87
C ARG A 185 -26.25 -7.87 -20.01
N HIS A 186 -26.99 -8.06 -18.93
CA HIS A 186 -26.91 -9.26 -18.10
C HIS A 186 -27.44 -10.49 -18.85
#